data_AF-A0A9D6AFU0-F1
#
_entry.id   AF-A0A9D6AFU0-F1
#
_cell.length_a   1.000
_cell.length_b   1.000
_cell.length_c   1.000
_cell.angle_alpha   90.00
_cell.angle_beta   90.00
_cell.angle_gamma   90.00
#
_symmetry.space_group_name_H-M   'P 1'
#
loop_
_entity.id
_entity.type
_entity.pdbx_description
1 polymer ?
#
loop_
_entity_poly.entity_id
_entity_poly.type
_entity_poly.pdbx_seq_one_letter_code
_entity_poly.pdbx_strand_id
1 'polypeptide(L)' 'MSNTQEYKLISWNVNGLRAVLKKEPSFTEIFETINADVFALQETKLQEGQVELDLPGYVQTWNYADRKGYS' A
#
# COMPACT_ATOMS: atom_id res chain seq x y z
N MET A 1 21.41 23.48 -16.46
CA MET A 1 20.38 22.47 -16.78
C MET A 1 19.49 22.39 -15.55
N SER A 2 18.18 22.61 -15.66
CA SER A 2 17.29 22.49 -14.50
C SER A 2 17.22 21.03 -14.10
N ASN A 3 17.65 20.72 -12.88
CA ASN A 3 17.55 19.38 -12.31
C ASN A 3 16.11 19.20 -11.82
N THR A 4 15.19 18.91 -12.74
CA THR A 4 13.81 18.62 -12.37
C THR A 4 13.78 17.22 -11.77
N GLN A 5 13.49 17.13 -10.48
CA GLN A 5 13.23 15.86 -9.83
C GLN A 5 11.81 15.42 -10.18
N GLU A 6 11.68 14.26 -10.84
CA GLU A 6 10.39 13.61 -11.05
C GLU A 6 10.08 12.69 -9.87
N TYR A 7 8.80 12.66 -9.48
CA TYR A 7 8.29 11.78 -8.43
C TYR A 7 7.11 10.98 -8.99
N LYS A 8 7.06 9.69 -8.69
CA LYS A 8 5.95 8.79 -9.02
C LYS A 8 5.10 8.57 -7.77
N LEU A 9 3.83 8.98 -7.85
CA LEU A 9 2.85 8.78 -6.77
C LEU A 9 1.74 7.87 -7.26
N ILE A 10 1.38 6.89 -6.45
CA ILE A 10 0.36 5.90 -6.75
C ILE A 10 -0.75 5.99 -5.71
N SER A 11 -2.00 6.03 -6.18
CA SER A 11 -3.18 5.83 -5.34
C SER A 11 -3.89 4.57 -5.79
N TRP A 12 -4.10 3.64 -4.87
CA TRP A 12 -4.68 2.33 -5.18
C TRP A 12 -5.72 1.91 -4.15
N ASN A 13 -6.97 1.81 -4.60
CA ASN A 13 -8.02 1.11 -3.90
C ASN A 13 -7.82 -0.41 -4.05
N VAL A 14 -7.48 -1.08 -2.94
CA VAL A 14 -7.12 -2.50 -2.95
C VAL A 14 -8.30 -3.43 -2.65
N ASN A 15 -9.45 -2.88 -2.21
CA ASN A 15 -10.64 -3.64 -1.82
C ASN A 15 -10.32 -4.87 -0.91
N GLY A 16 -9.49 -4.63 0.11
CA GLY A 16 -9.02 -5.64 1.07
C GLY A 16 -7.58 -6.07 0.81
N LEU A 17 -6.63 -5.52 1.58
CA LEU A 17 -5.20 -5.74 1.38
C LEU A 17 -4.79 -7.21 1.58
N ARG A 18 -5.37 -7.88 2.58
CA ARG A 18 -5.15 -9.33 2.82
C ARG A 18 -5.54 -10.21 1.64
N ALA A 19 -6.53 -9.79 0.85
CA ALA A 19 -6.96 -10.54 -0.33
C ALA A 19 -5.95 -10.36 -1.46
N VAL A 20 -5.47 -9.14 -1.69
CA VAL A 20 -4.51 -8.84 -2.75
C VAL A 20 -3.12 -9.41 -2.46
N LEU A 21 -2.71 -9.50 -1.19
CA LEU A 21 -1.46 -10.18 -0.79
C LEU A 21 -1.41 -11.66 -1.16
N LYS A 22 -2.57 -12.31 -1.35
CA LYS A 22 -2.67 -13.73 -1.72
C LYS A 22 -2.87 -13.98 -3.21
N LYS A 23 -2.93 -12.92 -4.02
CA LYS A 23 -3.07 -13.04 -5.48
C LYS A 23 -1.72 -13.31 -6.12
N GLU A 24 -1.76 -13.72 -7.40
CA GLU A 24 -0.59 -13.80 -8.27
C GLU A 24 -0.82 -12.90 -9.49
N PRO A 25 0.01 -11.85 -9.72
CA PRO A 25 1.05 -11.38 -8.80
C PRO A 25 0.43 -10.81 -7.50
N SER A 26 1.16 -10.99 -6.40
CA SER A 26 0.82 -10.52 -5.07
C SER A 26 0.97 -8.99 -4.98
N PHE A 27 0.37 -8.40 -3.95
CA PHE A 27 0.53 -6.96 -3.69
C PHE A 27 2.00 -6.54 -3.62
N THR A 28 2.86 -7.29 -2.94
CA THR A 28 4.30 -6.97 -2.79
C THR A 28 5.05 -7.03 -4.10
N GLU A 29 4.77 -8.03 -4.96
CA GLU A 29 5.37 -8.11 -6.30
C GLU A 29 4.92 -6.96 -7.21
N ILE A 30 3.64 -6.59 -7.15
CA ILE A 30 3.11 -5.42 -7.87
C ILE A 30 3.77 -4.14 -7.36
N PHE A 31 3.88 -3.97 -6.04
CA PHE A 31 4.50 -2.82 -5.40
C PHE A 31 5.96 -2.63 -5.84
N GLU A 32 6.76 -3.70 -5.80
CA GLU A 32 8.16 -3.71 -6.25
C GLU A 32 8.28 -3.39 -7.74
N THR A 33 7.39 -3.95 -8.57
CA THR A 33 7.37 -3.70 -10.01
C THR A 33 7.05 -2.24 -10.34
N ILE A 34 6.10 -1.65 -9.61
CA ILE A 34 5.67 -0.26 -9.85
C ILE A 34 6.78 0.73 -9.44
N ASN A 35 7.50 0.45 -8.35
CA ASN A 35 8.62 1.23 -7.83
C ASN A 35 8.32 2.74 -7.83
N ALA A 36 7.38 3.16 -6.96
CA ALA A 36 6.90 4.54 -6.86
C ALA A 36 7.34 5.18 -5.54
N ASP A 37 7.71 6.46 -5.56
CA ASP A 37 8.17 7.17 -4.36
C ASP A 37 7.11 7.21 -3.25
N VAL A 38 5.83 7.21 -3.60
CA VAL A 38 4.71 7.22 -2.64
C VAL A 38 3.60 6.29 -3.09
N PHE A 39 3.11 5.46 -2.16
CA PHE A 39 1.89 4.68 -2.31
C PHE A 39 0.83 5.11 -1.30
N ALA A 40 -0.36 5.45 -1.79
CA ALA A 40 -1.55 5.69 -1.00
C ALA A 40 -2.53 4.54 -1.23
N LEU A 41 -2.84 3.77 -0.18
CA LEU A 41 -3.76 2.63 -0.26
C LEU A 41 -5.12 2.98 0.35
N GLN A 42 -6.20 2.55 -0.30
CA GLN A 42 -7.58 2.73 0.17
C GLN A 42 -8.33 1.40 0.25
N GLU A 43 -9.40 1.36 1.05
CA GLU A 43 -10.18 0.15 1.33
C GLU A 43 -9.30 -1.04 1.74
N THR A 44 -8.29 -0.80 2.57
CA THR A 44 -7.37 -1.86 3.04
C THR A 44 -8.10 -2.93 3.85
N LYS A 45 -9.21 -2.55 4.50
CA LYS A 45 -10.05 -3.39 5.38
C LYS A 45 -9.22 -4.07 6.49
N LEU A 46 -8.12 -3.43 6.89
CA LEU A 46 -7.23 -3.90 7.95
C LEU A 46 -7.68 -3.39 9.32
N GLN A 47 -7.49 -4.24 10.31
CA GLN A 47 -7.42 -3.86 11.73
C GLN A 47 -5.95 -3.93 12.18
N GLU A 48 -5.65 -3.23 13.27
CA GLU A 48 -4.32 -3.23 13.88
C GLU A 48 -3.85 -4.69 14.16
N GLY A 49 -2.58 -4.97 13.82
CA GLY A 49 -1.96 -6.28 14.01
C GLY A 49 -2.37 -7.39 13.02
N GLN A 50 -3.26 -7.13 12.05
CA GLN A 50 -3.70 -8.18 11.10
C GLN A 50 -2.72 -8.48 9.97
N VAL A 51 -1.84 -7.54 9.65
CA VAL A 51 -0.83 -7.66 8.60
C VAL A 51 0.42 -6.89 9.04
N GLU A 52 1.56 -7.50 8.80
CA GLU A 52 2.86 -6.85 8.81
C GLU A 52 3.39 -6.91 7.37
N LEU A 53 3.65 -5.74 6.78
CA LEU A 53 4.26 -5.64 5.45
C LEU A 53 5.71 -5.24 5.61
N ASP A 54 6.61 -6.05 5.07
CA ASP A 54 8.01 -5.67 4.93
C ASP A 54 8.18 -4.91 3.61
N LEU A 55 8.30 -3.58 3.71
CA LEU A 55 8.52 -2.68 2.56
C LEU A 55 9.81 -1.88 2.81
N PRO A 56 10.99 -2.47 2.58
CA PRO A 56 12.26 -1.81 2.86
C PRO A 56 12.38 -0.46 2.15
N GLY A 57 12.84 0.55 2.88
CA GLY A 57 12.99 1.91 2.35
C GLY A 57 11.73 2.78 2.39
N TYR A 58 10.57 2.23 2.74
CA TYR A 58 9.34 3.00 2.92
C TYR A 58 9.05 3.24 4.39
N VAL A 59 8.66 4.48 4.70
CA VAL A 59 7.99 4.79 5.96
C VAL A 59 6.53 4.43 5.81
N GLN A 60 6.03 3.57 6.70
CA GLN A 60 4.65 3.10 6.68
C GLN A 60 3.83 3.80 7.76
N THR A 61 2.64 4.27 7.38
CA THR A 61 1.64 4.81 8.31
C THR A 61 0.28 4.22 7.98
N TRP A 62 -0.48 3.83 9.00
CA TRP A 62 -1.78 3.19 8.82
C TRP A 62 -2.84 3.95 9.59
N ASN A 63 -3.97 4.19 8.92
CA ASN A 63 -5.20 4.63 9.56
C ASN A 63 -6.16 3.44 9.57
N TYR A 64 -6.22 2.72 10.69
CA TYR A 64 -7.04 1.53 10.83
C TYR A 64 -8.51 1.89 11.04
N ALA A 65 -9.39 0.98 10.62
CA ALA A 65 -10.81 1.10 10.89
C ALA A 65 -11.11 0.91 12.39
N ASP A 66 -11.64 1.95 13.04
CA ASP A 66 -12.06 1.88 14.46
C ASP A 66 -13.23 0.91 14.70
N ARG A 67 -14.05 0.64 13.68
CA ARG A 67 -15.27 -0.18 13.81
C ARG A 67 -15.31 -1.29 12.76
N LYS A 68 -15.61 -2.52 13.20
CA LYS A 68 -15.87 -3.65 12.29
C LYS A 68 -16.99 -3.28 11.30
N GLY A 69 -16.69 -3.38 10.01
CA GLY A 69 -17.64 -3.10 8.92
C GLY A 69 -17.57 -1.68 8.34
N TYR A 70 -16.77 -0.78 8.92
CA TYR A 70 -16.54 0.56 8.40
C TYR A 70 -15.06 0.73 8.09
N SER A 71 -14.73 1.04 6.85
CA SER A 71 -13.36 1.29 6.36
C SER A 71 -13.39 2.39 5.33
#